data_AF-A0A9W9WFC0-F1
#
_entry.id   AF-A0A9W9WFC0-F1
#
_cell.length_a   1.000
_cell.length_b   1.000
_cell.length_c   1.000
_cell.angle_alpha   90.00
_cell.angle_beta   90.00
_cell.angle_gamma   90.00
#
_symmetry.space_group_name_H-M   'P 1'
#
loop_
_entity.id
_entity.type
_entity.pdbx_description
1 polymer ?
#
loop_
_entity_poly.entity_id
_entity_poly.type
_entity_poly.pdbx_seq_one_letter_code
_entity_poly.pdbx_strand_id
1 'polypeptide(L)'
;MTPEMCSGLSEHTMYTEAVQRLVEQEEKDEFDRAMYISAIKDLLEIIHEVDRKVLAGKTGPHLMHLLIGWLYRQPEEFVGIMEQREQHALIIVAPWGVLLKYMESSWLRKGWSKHVVSRVSATLREGLQPCIEFPLRKAQQAG
;
A
#
# COMPACT_ATOMS: atom_id res chain seq x y z
N MET A 1 14.40 18.49 10.12
CA MET A 1 13.89 17.11 10.39
C MET A 1 12.69 17.28 11.30
N THR A 2 11.47 16.95 10.85
CA THR A 2 10.25 17.17 11.65
C THR A 2 9.78 15.84 12.27
N PRO A 3 9.30 15.84 13.53
CA PRO A 3 8.75 14.65 14.21
C PRO A 3 7.60 13.96 13.44
N GLU A 4 6.91 14.72 12.59
CA GLU A 4 5.74 14.31 11.81
C GLU A 4 6.04 13.25 10.73
N MET A 5 7.27 13.21 10.23
CA MET A 5 7.67 12.20 9.23
C MET A 5 7.89 10.82 9.87
N CYS A 6 8.49 10.77 11.07
CA CYS A 6 8.72 9.50 11.79
C CYS A 6 7.42 8.87 12.29
N SER A 7 6.44 9.68 12.75
CA SER A 7 5.13 9.16 13.15
C SER A 7 4.37 8.58 11.96
N GLY A 8 4.47 9.23 10.79
CA GLY A 8 3.78 8.77 9.58
C GLY A 8 4.24 7.43 9.01
N LEU A 9 5.50 7.04 9.25
CA LEU A 9 6.09 5.77 8.79
C LEU A 9 5.66 4.62 9.71
N SER A 10 5.76 4.79 11.03
CA SER A 10 5.27 3.81 12.02
C SER A 10 3.77 3.53 11.86
N GLU A 11 2.98 4.56 11.58
CA GLU A 11 1.56 4.40 11.31
C GLU A 11 1.28 3.56 10.05
N HIS A 12 2.14 3.63 9.03
CA HIS A 12 1.95 2.90 7.77
C HIS A 12 2.26 1.40 7.93
N THR A 13 3.31 1.05 8.67
CA THR A 13 3.58 -0.33 9.07
C THR A 13 2.43 -0.90 9.92
N MET A 14 2.01 -0.19 10.96
CA MET A 14 0.89 -0.62 11.82
C MET A 14 -0.39 -0.85 11.04
N TYR A 15 -0.71 0.04 10.09
CA TYR A 15 -1.86 -0.12 9.21
C TYR A 15 -1.73 -1.38 8.35
N THR A 16 -0.57 -1.62 7.75
CA THR A 16 -0.35 -2.78 6.87
C THR A 16 -0.42 -4.10 7.65
N GLU A 17 0.06 -4.13 8.90
CA GLU A 17 -0.14 -5.27 9.79
C GLU A 17 -1.61 -5.49 10.18
N ALA A 18 -2.39 -4.41 10.34
CA ALA A 18 -3.82 -4.53 10.60
C ALA A 18 -4.55 -5.15 9.39
N VAL A 19 -4.15 -4.79 8.17
CA VAL A 19 -4.62 -5.44 6.94
C VAL A 19 -4.27 -6.92 6.93
N GLN A 20 -3.05 -7.30 7.34
CA GLN A 20 -2.66 -8.71 7.46
C GLN A 20 -3.60 -9.47 8.39
N ARG A 21 -3.82 -8.95 9.61
CA ARG A 21 -4.70 -9.58 10.62
C ARG A 21 -6.13 -9.73 10.12
N LEU A 22 -6.63 -8.76 9.35
CA LEU A 22 -7.96 -8.82 8.75
C LEU A 22 -8.07 -9.97 7.74
N VAL A 23 -7.10 -10.08 6.82
CA VAL A 23 -7.06 -11.16 5.83
C VAL A 23 -6.94 -12.53 6.50
N GLU A 24 -6.13 -12.65 7.55
CA GLU A 24 -6.01 -13.89 8.34
C GLU A 24 -7.34 -14.33 8.97
N GLN A 25 -8.21 -13.38 9.31
CA GLN A 25 -9.49 -13.64 9.98
C GLN A 25 -10.64 -13.86 9.01
N GLU A 26 -10.70 -13.08 7.92
CA GLU A 26 -11.85 -13.06 7.01
C GLU A 26 -11.69 -14.01 5.82
N GLU A 27 -10.46 -14.27 5.35
CA GLU A 27 -10.25 -15.10 4.16
C GLU A 27 -10.32 -16.59 4.51
N LYS A 28 -11.31 -17.26 3.93
CA LYS A 28 -11.60 -18.67 4.21
C LYS A 28 -10.76 -19.57 3.32
N ASP A 29 -10.56 -19.18 2.07
CA ASP A 29 -9.78 -19.96 1.14
C ASP A 29 -8.30 -19.94 1.55
N GLU A 30 -7.70 -21.12 1.72
CA GLU A 30 -6.34 -21.24 2.22
C GLU A 30 -5.30 -20.82 1.19
N PHE A 31 -5.58 -21.01 -0.10
CA PHE A 31 -4.70 -20.63 -1.18
C PHE A 31 -4.67 -19.11 -1.34
N ASP A 32 -5.85 -18.47 -1.42
CA ASP A 32 -5.97 -17.01 -1.51
C ASP A 32 -5.40 -16.34 -0.27
N ARG A 33 -5.70 -16.88 0.92
CA ARG A 33 -5.11 -16.38 2.18
C ARG A 33 -3.58 -16.45 2.13
N ALA A 34 -3.00 -17.59 1.77
CA ALA A 34 -1.54 -17.73 1.71
C ALA A 34 -0.91 -16.73 0.72
N MET A 35 -1.53 -16.56 -0.45
CA MET A 35 -1.08 -15.61 -1.47
C MET A 35 -1.15 -14.16 -0.97
N TYR A 36 -2.27 -13.75 -0.38
CA TYR A 36 -2.43 -12.42 0.20
C TYR A 36 -1.42 -12.14 1.31
N ILE A 37 -1.20 -13.10 2.20
CA ILE A 37 -0.22 -12.96 3.28
C ILE A 37 1.19 -12.82 2.72
N SER A 38 1.53 -13.55 1.65
CA SER A 38 2.81 -13.37 0.95
C SER A 38 2.94 -11.95 0.39
N ALA A 39 1.93 -11.46 -0.33
CA ALA A 39 1.93 -10.11 -0.91
C ALA A 39 2.08 -9.01 0.17
N ILE A 40 1.42 -9.18 1.31
CA ILE A 40 1.49 -8.24 2.45
C ILE A 40 2.87 -8.28 3.10
N LYS A 41 3.47 -9.46 3.30
CA LYS A 41 4.83 -9.58 3.86
C LYS A 41 5.85 -8.90 2.95
N ASP A 42 5.78 -9.15 1.65
CA ASP A 42 6.63 -8.47 0.67
C ASP A 42 6.42 -6.95 0.72
N LEU A 43 5.18 -6.49 0.91
CA LEU A 43 4.88 -5.07 1.02
C LEU A 43 5.46 -4.45 2.30
N LEU A 44 5.41 -5.15 3.44
CA LEU A 44 6.02 -4.72 4.70
C LEU A 44 7.55 -4.58 4.56
N GLU A 45 8.21 -5.49 3.86
CA GLU A 45 9.64 -5.38 3.57
C GLU A 45 9.94 -4.12 2.73
N ILE A 46 9.10 -3.86 1.73
CA ILE A 46 9.22 -2.67 0.88
C ILE A 46 8.96 -1.38 1.66
N ILE A 47 7.99 -1.36 2.59
CA ILE A 47 7.76 -0.23 3.50
C ILE A 47 9.04 0.08 4.28
N HIS A 48 9.63 -0.93 4.93
CA HIS A 48 10.86 -0.72 5.70
C HIS A 48 12.05 -0.24 4.86
N GLU A 49 12.19 -0.70 3.61
CA GLU A 49 13.24 -0.20 2.72
C GLU A 49 12.96 1.23 2.23
N VAL A 50 11.70 1.56 1.92
CA VAL A 50 11.30 2.94 1.60
C VAL A 50 11.59 3.86 2.77
N ASP A 51 11.27 3.44 4.00
CA ASP A 51 11.54 4.21 5.21
C ASP A 51 13.02 4.53 5.35
N ARG A 52 13.89 3.52 5.22
CA ARG A 52 15.36 3.70 5.24
C ARG A 52 15.82 4.69 4.18
N LYS A 53 15.29 4.61 2.96
CA LYS A 53 15.68 5.50 1.86
C LYS A 53 15.17 6.93 2.08
N VAL A 54 13.93 7.11 2.52
CA VAL A 54 13.34 8.42 2.84
C VAL A 54 14.12 9.09 3.97
N LEU A 55 14.46 8.36 5.03
CA LEU A 55 15.31 8.86 6.13
C LEU A 55 16.70 9.30 5.65
N ALA A 56 17.24 8.64 4.62
CA ALA A 56 18.49 9.03 3.96
C ALA A 56 18.32 10.15 2.90
N GLY A 57 17.14 10.77 2.80
CA GLY A 57 16.83 11.84 1.83
C GLY A 57 16.64 11.35 0.38
N LYS A 58 16.49 10.04 0.15
CA LYS A 58 16.34 9.45 -1.18
C LYS A 58 14.86 9.21 -1.48
N THR A 59 14.25 10.11 -2.24
CA THR A 59 12.84 10.02 -2.69
C THR A 59 12.74 9.95 -4.22
N GLY A 60 11.51 9.89 -4.75
CA GLY A 60 11.29 10.03 -6.20
C GLY A 60 11.83 8.85 -7.00
N PRO A 61 12.69 9.08 -8.02
CA PRO A 61 13.25 8.02 -8.87
C PRO A 61 13.95 6.90 -8.08
N HIS A 62 14.55 7.20 -6.93
CA HIS A 62 15.24 6.21 -6.10
C HIS A 62 14.31 5.15 -5.51
N LEU A 63 12.99 5.40 -5.46
CA LEU A 63 12.02 4.46 -4.92
C LEU A 63 11.30 3.65 -6.02
N MET A 64 11.49 4.01 -7.30
CA MET A 64 10.80 3.36 -8.43
C MET A 64 10.96 1.84 -8.43
N HIS A 65 12.20 1.36 -8.34
CA HIS A 65 12.50 -0.06 -8.42
C HIS A 65 11.87 -0.86 -7.27
N LEU A 66 11.62 -0.23 -6.12
CA LEU A 66 10.95 -0.86 -4.99
C LEU A 66 9.45 -0.94 -5.23
N LEU A 67 8.83 0.20 -5.52
CA LEU A 67 7.38 0.33 -5.57
C LEU A 67 6.79 -0.29 -6.83
N ILE A 68 7.40 -0.02 -7.98
CA ILE A 68 7.01 -0.66 -9.24
C ILE A 68 7.44 -2.12 -9.22
N GLY A 69 8.63 -2.43 -8.68
CA GLY A 69 9.10 -3.80 -8.57
C GLY A 69 8.19 -4.69 -7.72
N TRP A 70 7.58 -4.18 -6.65
CA TRP A 70 6.60 -4.94 -5.87
C TRP A 70 5.43 -5.39 -6.75
N LEU A 71 4.87 -4.49 -7.56
CA LEU A 71 3.75 -4.80 -8.45
C LEU A 71 4.11 -5.89 -9.48
N TYR A 72 5.30 -5.82 -10.07
CA TYR A 72 5.76 -6.81 -11.06
C TYR A 72 6.18 -8.16 -10.48
N ARG A 73 6.41 -8.25 -9.16
CA ARG A 73 6.77 -9.51 -8.49
C ARG A 73 5.55 -10.30 -8.01
N GLN A 74 4.35 -9.72 -8.09
CA GLN A 74 3.16 -10.43 -7.64
C GLN A 74 2.82 -11.59 -8.59
N PRO A 75 2.30 -12.71 -8.06
CA PRO A 75 1.81 -13.82 -8.89
C PRO A 75 0.73 -13.34 -9.87
N GLU A 76 0.64 -13.99 -11.04
CA GLU A 76 -0.35 -13.65 -12.08
C GLU A 76 -1.77 -13.80 -11.53
N GLU A 77 -1.98 -14.77 -10.64
CA GLU A 77 -3.23 -15.01 -9.92
C GLU A 77 -3.61 -13.81 -9.05
N PHE A 78 -2.66 -13.24 -8.32
CA PHE A 78 -2.90 -12.03 -7.52
C PHE A 78 -3.21 -10.82 -8.41
N VAL A 79 -2.55 -10.72 -9.57
CA VAL A 79 -2.85 -9.67 -10.56
C VAL A 79 -4.27 -9.83 -11.09
N GLY A 80 -4.69 -11.04 -11.45
CA GLY A 80 -6.06 -11.33 -11.88
C GLY A 80 -7.10 -10.96 -10.82
N ILE A 81 -6.84 -11.26 -9.55
CA ILE A 81 -7.71 -10.88 -8.42
C ILE A 81 -7.76 -9.35 -8.23
N MET A 82 -6.62 -8.65 -8.37
CA MET A 82 -6.60 -7.18 -8.36
C MET A 82 -7.44 -6.59 -9.51
N GLU A 83 -7.35 -7.16 -10.71
CA GLU A 83 -8.13 -6.74 -11.88
C GLU A 83 -9.64 -7.00 -11.70
N GLN A 84 -9.98 -8.11 -11.05
CA GLN A 84 -11.36 -8.44 -10.65
C GLN A 84 -11.87 -7.56 -9.51
N ARG A 85 -11.01 -6.72 -8.92
CA ARG A 85 -11.35 -5.79 -7.83
C ARG A 85 -11.88 -6.50 -6.60
N GLU A 86 -11.31 -7.66 -6.33
CA GLU A 86 -11.68 -8.42 -5.13
C GLU A 86 -11.32 -7.65 -3.86
N GLN A 87 -12.18 -7.80 -2.87
CA GLN A 87 -12.22 -6.88 -1.73
C GLN A 87 -10.95 -6.95 -0.87
N HIS A 88 -10.43 -8.14 -0.62
CA HIS A 88 -9.18 -8.32 0.13
C HIS A 88 -7.96 -7.83 -0.64
N ALA A 89 -7.89 -8.10 -1.95
CA ALA A 89 -6.80 -7.59 -2.79
C ALA A 89 -6.79 -6.05 -2.85
N LEU A 90 -7.95 -5.41 -2.94
CA LEU A 90 -8.05 -3.95 -2.91
C LEU A 90 -7.52 -3.34 -1.61
N ILE A 91 -7.79 -3.97 -0.46
CA ILE A 91 -7.22 -3.51 0.82
C ILE A 91 -5.70 -3.65 0.82
N ILE A 92 -5.14 -4.69 0.21
CA ILE A 92 -3.68 -4.91 0.11
C ILE A 92 -3.02 -3.88 -0.82
N VAL A 93 -3.73 -3.46 -1.86
CA VAL A 93 -3.27 -2.39 -2.78
C VAL A 93 -3.27 -1.02 -2.11
N ALA A 94 -4.11 -0.78 -1.11
CA ALA A 94 -4.19 0.51 -0.42
C ALA A 94 -2.87 0.95 0.27
N PRO A 95 -2.19 0.12 1.07
CA PRO A 95 -0.89 0.47 1.64
C PRO A 95 0.18 0.70 0.56
N TRP A 96 0.15 -0.04 -0.56
CA TRP A 96 1.03 0.26 -1.69
C TRP A 96 0.72 1.62 -2.33
N GLY A 97 -0.56 1.95 -2.50
CA GLY A 97 -1.00 3.25 -3.01
C GLY A 97 -0.51 4.41 -2.15
N VAL A 98 -0.44 4.25 -0.82
CA VAL A 98 0.14 5.27 0.08
C VAL A 98 1.62 5.50 -0.20
N LEU A 99 2.40 4.46 -0.48
CA LEU A 99 3.85 4.60 -0.74
C LEU A 99 4.16 5.44 -1.97
N LEU A 100 3.26 5.48 -2.95
CA LEU A 100 3.44 6.27 -4.16
C LEU A 100 3.64 7.76 -3.86
N LYS A 101 3.19 8.26 -2.70
CA LYS A 101 3.41 9.66 -2.30
C LYS A 101 4.90 10.01 -2.24
N TYR A 102 5.75 9.07 -1.83
CA TYR A 102 7.20 9.28 -1.74
C TYR A 102 7.88 9.31 -3.12
N MET A 103 7.15 8.98 -4.20
CA MET A 103 7.59 9.07 -5.59
C MET A 103 7.13 10.34 -6.32
N GLU A 104 6.31 11.18 -5.69
CA GLU A 104 5.66 12.34 -6.32
C GLU A 104 6.57 13.54 -6.56
N SER A 105 7.83 13.51 -6.10
CA SER A 105 8.83 14.53 -6.46
C SER A 105 9.14 14.59 -7.97
N SER A 106 8.65 13.62 -8.75
CA SER A 106 8.70 13.63 -10.21
C SER A 106 7.33 13.99 -10.81
N TRP A 107 7.30 14.93 -11.76
CA TRP A 107 6.06 15.42 -12.42
C TRP A 107 5.17 14.29 -12.97
N LEU A 108 5.78 13.22 -13.50
CA LEU A 108 5.10 12.06 -14.08
C LEU A 108 4.18 11.33 -13.08
N ARG A 109 4.45 11.45 -11.79
CA ARG A 109 3.83 10.64 -10.73
C ARG A 109 2.98 11.43 -9.76
N LYS A 110 2.86 12.73 -9.95
CA LYS A 110 2.07 13.60 -9.08
C LYS A 110 0.61 13.13 -9.06
N GLY A 111 0.08 12.89 -7.87
CA GLY A 111 -1.31 12.48 -7.67
C GLY A 111 -1.59 10.99 -7.88
N TRP A 112 -0.58 10.16 -8.13
CA TRP A 112 -0.77 8.70 -8.26
C TRP A 112 -1.27 8.08 -6.96
N SER A 113 -0.72 8.51 -5.81
CA SER A 113 -1.15 8.00 -4.51
C SER A 113 -2.64 8.28 -4.30
N LYS A 114 -3.05 9.53 -4.51
CA LYS A 114 -4.46 9.94 -4.43
C LYS A 114 -5.34 9.16 -5.40
N HIS A 115 -4.92 9.01 -6.66
CA HIS A 115 -5.71 8.29 -7.66
C HIS A 115 -5.96 6.83 -7.27
N VAL A 116 -4.90 6.10 -6.90
CA VAL A 116 -5.00 4.68 -6.52
C VAL A 116 -5.89 4.52 -5.29
N VAL A 117 -5.62 5.26 -4.22
CA VAL A 117 -6.37 5.11 -2.97
C VAL A 117 -7.83 5.53 -3.12
N SER A 118 -8.14 6.60 -3.88
CA SER A 118 -9.53 6.97 -4.16
C SER A 118 -10.26 5.92 -5.00
N ARG A 119 -9.58 5.27 -5.95
CA ARG A 119 -10.18 4.16 -6.72
C ARG A 119 -10.48 2.96 -5.84
N VAL A 120 -9.57 2.61 -4.92
CA VAL A 120 -9.80 1.55 -3.93
C VAL A 120 -11.03 1.88 -3.07
N SER A 121 -11.07 3.07 -2.46
CA SER A 121 -12.20 3.51 -1.63
C SER A 121 -13.54 3.46 -2.36
N ALA A 122 -13.59 3.90 -3.62
CA ALA A 122 -14.81 3.87 -4.41
C ALA A 122 -15.31 2.45 -4.77
N THR A 123 -14.45 1.44 -4.63
CA THR A 123 -14.75 0.05 -5.03
C THR A 123 -14.99 -0.87 -3.82
N LEU A 124 -14.54 -0.47 -2.63
CA LEU A 124 -14.69 -1.26 -1.41
C LEU A 124 -16.16 -1.30 -0.94
N ARG A 125 -16.59 -2.48 -0.49
CA ARG A 125 -17.87 -2.69 0.20
C ARG A 125 -17.90 -1.92 1.52
N GLU A 126 -19.10 -1.56 1.96
CA GLU A 126 -19.31 -0.72 3.16
C GLU A 126 -18.59 -1.24 4.41
N GLY A 127 -18.61 -2.56 4.65
CA GLY A 127 -17.96 -3.17 5.82
C GLY A 127 -16.43 -2.99 5.87
N LEU A 128 -15.80 -2.67 4.74
CA LEU A 128 -14.35 -2.47 4.61
C LEU A 128 -13.96 -1.00 4.46
N GLN A 129 -14.92 -0.08 4.42
CA GLN A 129 -14.65 1.35 4.35
C GLN A 129 -13.82 1.88 5.54
N PRO A 130 -13.99 1.41 6.79
CA PRO A 130 -13.11 1.82 7.89
C PRO A 130 -11.63 1.53 7.62
N CYS A 131 -11.33 0.48 6.84
CA CYS A 131 -9.97 0.10 6.48
C CYS A 131 -9.32 1.06 5.46
N ILE A 132 -10.07 1.91 4.76
CA ILE A 132 -9.52 2.82 3.74
C ILE A 132 -9.34 4.27 4.22
N GLU A 133 -9.83 4.60 5.42
CA GLU A 133 -9.73 5.95 6.00
C GLU A 133 -8.28 6.40 6.19
N PHE A 134 -7.43 5.51 6.72
CA PHE A 134 -6.02 5.82 6.93
C PHE A 134 -5.30 6.09 5.60
N PRO A 135 -5.38 5.19 4.58
CA PRO A 135 -4.81 5.46 3.27
C PRO A 135 -5.29 6.75 2.64
N LEU A 136 -6.60 7.06 2.71
CA LEU A 136 -7.15 8.27 2.13
C LEU A 136 -6.54 9.52 2.76
N ARG A 137 -6.47 9.54 4.10
CA ARG A 137 -5.87 10.64 4.85
C ARG A 137 -4.40 10.82 4.46
N LYS A 138 -3.62 9.73 4.39
CA LYS A 138 -2.20 9.78 4.03
C LYS A 138 -1.96 10.19 2.57
N ALA A 139 -2.80 9.75 1.64
CA ALA A 139 -2.71 10.10 0.22
C ALA A 139 -3.11 11.56 -0.08
N GLN A 140 -3.83 12.21 0.83
CA GLN A 140 -4.22 13.62 0.73
C GLN A 140 -3.24 14.58 1.40
N GLN A 141 -2.35 14.09 2.28
CA GLN A 141 -1.30 14.91 2.87
C GLN A 141 -0.27 15.30 1.81
N ALA A 142 0.12 16.58 1.79
CA ALA A 142 1.22 17.04 0.94
C ALA A 142 2.52 16.36 1.37
N GLY A 143 3.26 15.80 0.41
CA GLY A 143 4.58 15.19 0.60
C GLY A 143 5.72 16.20 0.61
#